data_AF-A0A2G8L525-F1
#
_entry.id   AF-A0A2G8L525-F1
#
_cell.length_a   1.000
_cell.length_b   1.000
_cell.length_c   1.000
_cell.angle_alpha   90.00
_cell.angle_beta   90.00
_cell.angle_gamma   90.00
#
_symmetry.space_group_name_H-M   'P 1'
#
loop_
_entity.id
_entity.type
_entity.pdbx_description
1 polymer ?
#
loop_
_entity_poly.entity_id
_entity_poly.type
_entity_poly.pdbx_seq_one_letter_code
_entity_poly.pdbx_strand_id
1 'polypeptide(L)'
;MWNVGASYPSSIVDMESLTKHFYLSYYDGQDIVIAGRLNDDFTGDTITSVVSGDIQGGPFELELSTPIRRAERAVTDFAERAYKFLTLSDKMELTNLQTTDERNQGLNEVVEMAETFKFVLDQKALPPQAIGGRGDTAAGDPHIVIRDPNSDMKICFDIHGPEGLVVNLVEDPVLGITVNGEMVEKFNYTSVGIKKQTPSFFGRIFIRLGDDSITVSRDSIVINEELPLKWYRNPAVQVGTCKVMVNNRKVVKVSCPDGVEMKVYRHPIHNGFSDHFDFYLGKGGMFSTSVNGIIGQFQRRQMTLDTSSIRVTKHGREKALLLLDGEEITVSKVSRRRTGTCWANYVRQGLQMLEMSYEQYILPNLYSKPNFS
;
A
#
# COMPACT_ATOMS: atom_id res chain seq x y z
N MET A 1 -2.31 -13.52 37.51
CA MET A 1 -1.02 -12.98 38.02
C MET A 1 -0.67 -11.74 37.20
N TRP A 2 0.14 -10.82 37.72
CA TRP A 2 0.63 -9.65 36.95
C TRP A 2 2.15 -9.49 37.09
N ASN A 3 2.75 -8.71 36.18
CA ASN A 3 4.20 -8.51 36.09
C ASN A 3 5.00 -9.83 36.10
N VAL A 4 4.52 -10.83 35.37
CA VAL A 4 5.13 -12.16 35.36
C VAL A 4 6.39 -12.14 34.47
N GLY A 5 7.53 -12.49 35.04
CA GLY A 5 8.81 -12.57 34.33
C GLY A 5 9.51 -13.90 34.57
N ALA A 6 10.32 -14.33 33.61
CA ALA A 6 11.27 -15.41 33.79
C ALA A 6 12.70 -14.91 33.55
N SER A 7 13.59 -15.24 34.48
CA SER A 7 15.00 -14.91 34.44
C SER A 7 15.85 -16.17 34.30
N TYR A 8 16.88 -16.09 33.48
CA TYR A 8 17.81 -17.18 33.21
C TYR A 8 19.24 -16.69 33.51
N PRO A 9 20.14 -17.54 34.03
CA PRO A 9 21.54 -17.16 34.21
C PRO A 9 22.23 -16.94 32.86
N SER A 10 22.92 -15.80 32.72
CA SER A 10 23.68 -15.47 31.50
C SER A 10 24.85 -16.41 31.22
N SER A 11 25.26 -17.21 32.19
CA SER A 11 26.25 -18.29 32.02
C SER A 11 25.68 -19.55 31.35
N ILE A 12 24.35 -19.68 31.29
CA ILE A 12 23.65 -20.85 30.73
C ILE A 12 23.00 -20.48 29.40
N VAL A 13 22.32 -19.33 29.34
CA VAL A 13 21.47 -18.91 28.23
C VAL A 13 22.06 -17.69 27.54
N ASP A 14 22.02 -17.69 26.20
CA ASP A 14 22.30 -16.53 25.37
C ASP A 14 21.15 -15.53 25.55
N MET A 15 21.38 -14.50 26.37
CA MET A 15 20.34 -13.54 26.76
C MET A 15 19.77 -12.74 25.57
N GLU A 16 20.52 -12.59 24.48
CA GLU A 16 20.05 -11.92 23.25
C GLU A 16 19.13 -12.82 22.41
N SER A 17 19.15 -14.13 22.67
CA SER A 17 18.29 -15.09 21.98
C SER A 17 16.92 -15.27 22.64
N LEU A 18 16.70 -14.76 23.85
CA LEU A 18 15.44 -15.00 24.55
C LEU A 18 14.26 -14.33 23.84
N THR A 19 13.19 -15.11 23.65
CA THR A 19 11.87 -14.58 23.28
C THR A 19 11.30 -13.73 24.42
N LYS A 20 10.14 -13.12 24.20
CA LYS A 20 9.39 -12.35 25.21
C LYS A 20 9.31 -13.14 26.52
N HIS A 21 9.93 -12.59 27.56
CA HIS A 21 10.08 -13.23 28.86
C HIS A 21 9.54 -12.37 30.01
N PHE A 22 8.84 -11.28 29.68
CA PHE A 22 8.09 -10.44 30.61
C PHE A 22 6.67 -10.19 30.09
N TYR A 23 5.69 -10.40 30.96
CA TYR A 23 4.27 -10.36 30.67
C TYR A 23 3.54 -9.53 31.72
N LEU A 24 2.84 -8.48 31.28
CA LEU A 24 2.13 -7.59 32.20
C LEU A 24 1.00 -8.32 32.96
N SER A 25 0.37 -9.31 32.32
CA SER A 25 -0.75 -10.06 32.90
C SER A 25 -0.74 -11.50 32.43
N TYR A 26 -1.17 -12.39 33.32
CA TYR A 26 -1.42 -13.80 33.07
C TYR A 26 -2.81 -14.17 33.57
N TYR A 27 -3.59 -14.81 32.70
CA TYR A 27 -4.95 -15.25 32.97
C TYR A 27 -5.04 -16.77 33.03
N ASP A 28 -5.99 -17.28 33.82
CA ASP A 28 -6.27 -18.71 33.88
C ASP A 28 -6.68 -19.25 32.50
N GLY A 29 -6.13 -20.41 32.13
CA GLY A 29 -6.26 -21.00 30.79
C GLY A 29 -5.26 -20.49 29.74
N GLN A 30 -4.31 -19.62 30.10
CA GLN A 30 -3.18 -19.25 29.24
C GLN A 30 -1.92 -20.04 29.60
N ASP A 31 -1.04 -20.21 28.61
CA ASP A 31 0.32 -20.71 28.79
C ASP A 31 1.32 -19.62 28.41
N ILE A 32 2.37 -19.46 29.23
CA ILE A 32 3.54 -18.65 28.89
C ILE A 32 4.60 -19.60 28.34
N VAL A 33 5.05 -19.34 27.12
CA VAL A 33 6.12 -20.10 26.48
C VAL A 33 7.28 -19.17 26.18
N ILE A 34 8.45 -19.52 26.70
CA ILE A 34 9.69 -18.77 26.49
C ILE A 34 10.70 -19.73 25.87
N ALA A 35 11.34 -19.30 24.79
CA ALA A 35 12.37 -20.03 24.09
C ALA A 35 13.64 -19.19 24.00
N GLY A 36 14.77 -19.88 23.86
CA GLY A 36 16.08 -19.27 23.73
C GLY A 36 17.13 -20.33 23.42
N ARG A 37 18.37 -19.89 23.22
CA ARG A 37 19.53 -20.74 22.95
C ARG A 37 20.40 -20.84 24.21
N LEU A 38 20.95 -22.02 24.43
CA LEU A 38 22.04 -22.20 25.38
C LEU A 38 23.32 -21.57 24.81
N ASN A 39 24.20 -21.10 25.69
CA ASN A 39 25.52 -20.65 25.25
C ASN A 39 26.32 -21.82 24.68
N ASP A 40 27.15 -21.57 23.68
CA ASP A 40 27.97 -22.61 23.02
C ASP A 40 28.98 -23.27 23.97
N ASP A 41 29.39 -22.58 25.04
CA ASP A 41 30.31 -23.05 26.08
C ASP A 41 29.61 -23.75 27.25
N PHE A 42 28.28 -23.78 27.27
CA PHE A 42 27.53 -24.46 28.31
C PHE A 42 27.65 -25.99 28.20
N THR A 43 28.24 -26.60 29.22
CA THR A 43 28.48 -28.06 29.29
C THR A 43 27.66 -28.76 30.39
N GLY A 44 26.79 -28.03 31.08
CA GLY A 44 25.94 -28.57 32.13
C GLY A 44 24.79 -29.44 31.59
N ASP A 45 24.15 -30.17 32.48
CA ASP A 45 23.00 -31.04 32.18
C ASP A 45 21.69 -30.52 32.76
N THR A 46 21.69 -29.34 33.37
CA THR A 46 20.56 -28.78 34.11
C THR A 46 20.41 -27.30 33.82
N ILE A 47 19.18 -26.88 33.50
CA ILE A 47 18.82 -25.48 33.30
C ILE A 47 18.13 -24.99 34.56
N THR A 48 18.65 -23.90 35.13
CA THR A 48 18.00 -23.18 36.22
C THR A 48 17.33 -21.92 35.70
N SER A 49 16.17 -21.60 36.27
CA SER A 49 15.43 -20.36 35.96
C SER A 49 14.65 -19.89 37.17
N VAL A 50 14.36 -18.60 37.21
CA VAL A 50 13.56 -17.97 38.26
C VAL A 50 12.33 -17.34 37.60
N VAL A 51 11.14 -17.78 38.02
CA VAL A 51 9.88 -17.15 37.60
C VAL A 51 9.37 -16.29 38.75
N SER A 52 9.12 -15.02 38.47
CA SER A 52 8.61 -14.08 39.46
C SER A 52 7.39 -13.33 38.94
N GLY A 53 6.62 -12.76 39.85
CA GLY A 53 5.49 -11.91 39.53
C GLY A 53 4.67 -11.59 40.76
N ASP A 54 3.48 -11.03 40.56
CA ASP A 54 2.61 -10.59 41.62
C ASP A 54 1.27 -11.34 41.62
N ILE A 55 0.80 -11.65 42.85
CA ILE A 55 -0.53 -12.21 43.12
C ILE A 55 -1.23 -11.39 44.22
N GLN A 56 -2.52 -11.68 44.46
CA GLN A 56 -3.33 -10.96 45.45
C GLN A 56 -2.74 -11.04 46.88
N GLY A 57 -1.91 -12.03 47.16
CA GLY A 57 -1.21 -12.21 48.44
C GLY A 57 0.18 -11.57 48.53
N GLY A 58 0.65 -10.89 47.49
CA GLY A 58 2.00 -10.31 47.41
C GLY A 58 2.83 -10.86 46.25
N PRO A 59 4.12 -10.49 46.16
CA PRO A 59 5.01 -11.02 45.14
C PRO A 59 5.28 -12.51 45.39
N PHE A 60 5.52 -13.26 44.30
CA PHE A 60 5.99 -14.62 44.35
C PHE A 60 7.27 -14.76 43.53
N GLU A 61 8.08 -15.74 43.92
CA GLU A 61 9.28 -16.15 43.20
C GLU A 61 9.38 -17.67 43.28
N LEU A 62 9.67 -18.30 42.14
CA LEU A 62 9.76 -19.74 41.99
C LEU A 62 11.05 -20.09 41.27
N GLU A 63 11.96 -20.73 42.00
CA GLU A 63 13.17 -21.31 41.42
C GLU A 63 12.85 -22.67 40.81
N LEU A 64 13.21 -22.83 39.53
CA LEU A 64 13.02 -24.06 38.76
C LEU A 64 14.39 -24.61 38.37
N SER A 65 14.55 -25.93 38.50
CA SER A 65 15.73 -26.66 38.07
C SER A 65 15.30 -27.85 37.23
N THR A 66 15.64 -27.81 35.94
CA THR A 66 15.15 -28.78 34.95
C THR A 66 16.32 -29.51 34.30
N PRO A 67 16.43 -30.85 34.46
CA PRO A 67 17.46 -31.63 33.79
C PRO A 67 17.17 -31.72 32.28
N ILE A 68 18.21 -31.51 31.48
CA ILE A 68 18.19 -31.60 30.03
C ILE A 68 18.11 -33.08 29.64
N ARG A 69 16.94 -33.52 29.21
CA ARG A 69 16.74 -34.89 28.71
C ARG A 69 16.86 -34.93 27.20
N ARG A 70 17.86 -35.63 26.67
CA ARG A 70 17.91 -35.98 25.24
C ARG A 70 16.93 -37.12 24.98
N ALA A 71 15.82 -36.81 24.33
CA ALA A 71 14.86 -37.82 23.90
C ALA A 71 15.43 -38.60 22.70
N GLU A 72 15.72 -39.90 22.87
CA GLU A 72 16.28 -40.79 21.83
C GLU A 72 15.38 -40.95 20.59
N ARG A 73 14.11 -40.52 20.66
CA ARG A 73 13.11 -40.65 19.59
C ARG A 73 12.39 -39.34 19.25
N ALA A 74 12.89 -38.19 19.71
CA ALA A 74 12.28 -36.91 19.38
C ALA A 74 12.68 -36.45 17.98
N VAL A 75 11.77 -35.72 17.34
CA VAL A 75 12.07 -34.89 16.17
C VAL A 75 13.16 -33.91 16.60
N THR A 76 14.39 -34.14 16.11
CA THR A 76 15.60 -33.50 16.65
C THR A 76 15.64 -31.99 16.46
N ASP A 77 14.85 -31.46 15.53
CA ASP A 77 14.74 -30.03 15.24
C ASP A 77 13.47 -29.38 15.82
N PHE A 78 12.64 -30.10 16.59
CA PHE A 78 11.38 -29.53 17.10
C PHE A 78 11.61 -28.31 18.00
N ALA A 79 12.52 -28.42 18.97
CA ALA A 79 12.83 -27.31 19.89
C ALA A 79 13.41 -26.11 19.12
N GLU A 80 14.25 -26.37 18.11
CA GLU A 80 14.81 -25.33 17.26
C GLU A 80 13.74 -24.65 16.39
N ARG A 81 12.82 -25.42 15.81
CA ARG A 81 11.68 -24.89 15.04
C ARG A 81 10.72 -24.08 15.91
N ALA A 82 10.43 -24.56 17.13
CA ALA A 82 9.59 -23.86 18.08
C ALA A 82 10.23 -22.52 18.48
N TYR A 83 11.53 -22.52 18.78
CA TYR A 83 12.31 -21.30 18.99
C TYR A 83 12.20 -20.33 17.82
N LYS A 84 12.53 -20.78 16.60
CA LYS A 84 12.45 -19.96 15.38
C LYS A 84 11.05 -19.37 15.14
N PHE A 85 10.01 -20.16 15.37
CA PHE A 85 8.63 -19.71 15.23
C PHE A 85 8.26 -18.62 16.25
N LEU A 86 8.60 -18.82 17.52
CA LEU A 86 8.33 -17.85 18.58
C LEU A 86 9.12 -16.55 18.37
N THR A 87 10.40 -16.64 18.00
CA THR A 87 11.22 -15.46 17.65
C THR A 87 10.61 -14.65 16.52
N LEU A 88 10.15 -15.32 15.45
CA LEU A 88 9.50 -14.65 14.33
C LEU A 88 8.17 -14.00 14.75
N SER A 89 7.38 -14.69 15.58
CA SER A 89 6.11 -14.18 16.11
C SER A 89 6.30 -12.93 16.97
N ASP A 90 7.26 -12.95 17.89
CA ASP A 90 7.60 -11.80 18.74
C ASP A 90 8.08 -10.62 17.92
N LYS A 91 8.96 -10.85 16.94
CA LYS A 91 9.44 -9.81 16.04
C LYS A 91 8.28 -9.16 15.29
N MET A 92 7.35 -9.96 14.78
CA MET A 92 6.16 -9.46 14.08
C MET A 92 5.25 -8.65 15.02
N GLU A 93 5.01 -9.11 16.25
CA GLU A 93 4.23 -8.38 17.26
C GLU A 93 4.88 -7.01 17.57
N LEU A 94 6.20 -6.99 17.80
CA LEU A 94 6.96 -5.77 18.07
C LEU A 94 6.93 -4.81 16.87
N THR A 95 7.15 -5.32 15.65
CA THR A 95 7.09 -4.53 14.42
C THR A 95 5.73 -3.85 14.23
N ASN A 96 4.64 -4.51 14.63
CA ASN A 96 3.29 -3.92 14.55
C ASN A 96 3.04 -2.74 15.50
N LEU A 97 3.88 -2.59 16.54
CA LEU A 97 3.76 -1.51 17.51
C LEU A 97 4.61 -0.27 17.13
N GLN A 98 5.41 -0.36 16.08
CA GLN A 98 6.35 0.69 15.67
C GLN A 98 5.70 1.77 14.77
N THR A 99 6.42 2.89 14.61
CA THR A 99 6.09 3.91 13.61
C THR A 99 6.19 3.33 12.20
N THR A 100 5.57 3.95 11.19
CA THR A 100 5.55 3.39 9.82
C THR A 100 6.93 3.04 9.26
N ASP A 101 7.89 3.95 9.34
CA ASP A 101 9.20 3.76 8.70
C ASP A 101 9.95 2.59 9.37
N GLU A 102 9.92 2.54 10.70
CA GLU A 102 10.48 1.44 11.50
C GLU A 102 9.72 0.12 11.28
N ARG A 103 8.39 0.18 11.16
CA ARG A 103 7.54 -0.98 10.84
C ARG A 103 7.89 -1.57 9.49
N ASN A 104 8.13 -0.74 8.47
CA ASN A 104 8.55 -1.21 7.15
C ASN A 104 9.92 -1.90 7.18
N GLN A 105 10.88 -1.29 7.87
CA GLN A 105 12.19 -1.93 8.08
C GLN A 105 12.04 -3.25 8.84
N GLY A 106 11.26 -3.27 9.92
CA GLY A 106 10.98 -4.46 10.71
C GLY A 106 10.28 -5.57 9.91
N LEU A 107 9.38 -5.22 8.98
CA LEU A 107 8.73 -6.20 8.09
C LEU A 107 9.71 -6.83 7.11
N ASN A 108 10.68 -6.07 6.58
CA ASN A 108 11.74 -6.63 5.75
C ASN A 108 12.60 -7.63 6.54
N GLU A 109 12.93 -7.28 7.79
CA GLU A 109 13.66 -8.17 8.71
C GLU A 109 12.84 -9.44 9.02
N VAL A 110 11.52 -9.34 9.20
CA VAL A 110 10.62 -10.50 9.39
C VAL A 110 10.61 -11.41 8.17
N VAL A 111 10.55 -10.84 6.96
CA VAL A 111 10.58 -11.62 5.72
C VAL A 111 11.91 -12.35 5.56
N GLU A 112 13.03 -11.65 5.73
CA GLU A 112 14.38 -12.23 5.66
C GLU A 112 14.59 -13.33 6.71
N MET A 113 14.08 -13.10 7.93
CA MET A 113 14.10 -14.09 9.01
C MET A 113 13.28 -15.34 8.67
N ALA A 114 12.08 -15.17 8.09
CA ALA A 114 11.25 -16.28 7.68
C ALA A 114 11.89 -17.10 6.55
N GLU A 115 12.54 -16.46 5.57
CA GLU A 115 13.32 -17.13 4.53
C GLU A 115 14.48 -17.94 5.14
N THR A 116 15.23 -17.32 6.06
CA THR A 116 16.32 -17.96 6.79
C THR A 116 15.83 -19.17 7.58
N PHE A 117 14.66 -19.06 8.21
CA PHE A 117 14.03 -20.13 8.99
C PHE A 117 13.24 -21.13 8.13
N LYS A 118 13.13 -20.89 6.82
CA LYS A 118 12.35 -21.69 5.86
C LYS A 118 10.87 -21.82 6.23
N PHE A 119 10.29 -20.76 6.80
CA PHE A 119 8.86 -20.64 7.01
C PHE A 119 8.19 -20.03 5.78
N VAL A 120 6.98 -20.48 5.48
CA VAL A 120 6.11 -19.85 4.47
C VAL A 120 5.25 -18.82 5.19
N LEU A 121 5.47 -17.54 4.89
CA LEU A 121 4.61 -16.46 5.34
C LEU A 121 3.44 -16.30 4.37
N ASP A 122 2.23 -16.15 4.90
CA ASP A 122 1.11 -15.67 4.11
C ASP A 122 1.30 -14.17 3.88
N GLN A 123 1.56 -13.78 2.62
CA GLN A 123 1.74 -12.37 2.26
C GLN A 123 0.47 -11.53 2.54
N LYS A 124 -0.71 -12.16 2.64
CA LYS A 124 -1.95 -11.49 3.04
C LYS A 124 -2.05 -11.25 4.55
N ALA A 125 -1.31 -12.01 5.34
CA ALA A 125 -1.25 -11.88 6.80
C ALA A 125 -0.14 -10.93 7.26
N LEU A 126 0.81 -10.58 6.39
CA LEU A 126 1.76 -9.53 6.67
C LEU A 126 1.05 -8.17 6.67
N PRO A 127 1.32 -7.31 7.66
CA PRO A 127 0.92 -5.91 7.61
C PRO A 127 1.42 -5.30 6.29
N PRO A 128 0.63 -4.46 5.61
CA PRO A 128 1.03 -3.89 4.33
C PRO A 128 2.37 -3.16 4.47
N GLN A 129 3.37 -3.58 3.69
CA GLN A 129 4.60 -2.81 3.52
C GLN A 129 4.21 -1.51 2.84
N ALA A 130 4.39 -0.42 3.56
CA ALA A 130 3.86 0.88 3.25
C ALA A 130 4.77 1.60 2.24
N ILE A 131 4.38 1.66 0.97
CA ILE A 131 5.11 2.43 -0.05
C ILE A 131 4.50 3.81 -0.20
N GLY A 132 5.32 4.84 0.04
CA GLY A 132 4.92 6.25 0.01
C GLY A 132 4.36 6.71 -1.34
N GLY A 133 3.20 7.37 -1.29
CA GLY A 133 2.53 7.96 -2.44
C GLY A 133 3.40 8.96 -3.19
N ARG A 134 3.34 8.95 -4.52
CA ARG A 134 4.24 9.71 -5.41
C ARG A 134 3.70 11.09 -5.84
N GLY A 135 2.43 11.38 -5.54
CA GLY A 135 1.77 12.61 -5.99
C GLY A 135 1.17 12.50 -7.39
N ASP A 136 0.65 11.33 -7.75
CA ASP A 136 0.23 10.98 -9.11
C ASP A 136 -1.14 11.53 -9.46
N THR A 137 -1.41 11.70 -10.76
CA THR A 137 -2.59 12.44 -11.23
C THR A 137 -3.19 11.82 -12.47
N ALA A 138 -4.53 11.75 -12.53
CA ALA A 138 -5.29 11.58 -13.76
C ALA A 138 -6.14 12.84 -13.98
N ALA A 139 -5.73 13.71 -14.91
CA ALA A 139 -6.28 15.04 -15.03
C ALA A 139 -6.53 15.43 -16.49
N GLY A 140 -7.57 16.23 -16.74
CA GLY A 140 -7.95 16.61 -18.10
C GLY A 140 -8.46 15.41 -18.90
N ASP A 141 -7.87 15.17 -20.07
CA ASP A 141 -8.35 14.23 -21.10
C ASP A 141 -7.82 12.79 -20.92
N PRO A 142 -8.19 12.13 -19.82
CA PRO A 142 -7.33 11.93 -18.67
C PRO A 142 -5.85 11.69 -19.04
N HIS A 143 -5.05 12.74 -18.84
CA HIS A 143 -3.61 12.65 -18.88
C HIS A 143 -3.10 12.12 -17.55
N ILE A 144 -2.52 10.92 -17.57
CA ILE A 144 -1.91 10.27 -16.43
C ILE A 144 -0.49 10.81 -16.28
N VAL A 145 -0.13 11.22 -15.06
CA VAL A 145 1.23 11.60 -14.70
C VAL A 145 1.65 10.86 -13.44
N ILE A 146 2.68 10.03 -13.61
CA ILE A 146 3.33 9.29 -12.54
C ILE A 146 4.67 9.97 -12.23
N ARG A 147 4.92 10.24 -10.96
CA ARG A 147 6.17 10.88 -10.50
C ARG A 147 7.11 9.84 -9.92
N ASP A 148 8.41 10.06 -10.08
CA ASP A 148 9.41 9.36 -9.28
C ASP A 148 9.40 9.96 -7.86
N PRO A 149 9.31 9.17 -6.78
CA PRO A 149 9.42 9.69 -5.42
C PRO A 149 10.81 10.27 -5.13
N ASN A 150 11.85 9.79 -5.82
CA ASN A 150 13.25 10.09 -5.52
C ASN A 150 13.89 11.13 -6.46
N SER A 151 13.16 11.61 -7.47
CA SER A 151 13.65 12.62 -8.41
C SER A 151 12.54 13.46 -9.03
N ASP A 152 12.91 14.49 -9.79
CA ASP A 152 11.96 15.31 -10.56
C ASP A 152 11.44 14.62 -11.84
N MET A 153 11.85 13.37 -12.08
CA MET A 153 11.45 12.59 -13.24
C MET A 153 9.96 12.22 -13.17
N LYS A 154 9.30 12.27 -14.33
CA LYS A 154 7.87 11.95 -14.48
C LYS A 154 7.66 11.18 -15.75
N ILE A 155 6.78 10.19 -15.72
CA ILE A 155 6.25 9.56 -16.93
C ILE A 155 4.80 9.98 -17.12
N CYS A 156 4.35 9.95 -18.37
CA CYS A 156 3.00 10.36 -18.68
C CYS A 156 2.44 9.67 -19.93
N PHE A 157 1.14 9.41 -19.90
CA PHE A 157 0.38 8.78 -20.97
C PHE A 157 -1.08 9.21 -20.89
N ASP A 158 -1.84 9.00 -21.96
CA ASP A 158 -3.25 9.37 -22.02
C ASP A 158 -4.10 8.10 -21.99
N ILE A 159 -5.23 8.11 -21.28
CA ILE A 159 -6.24 7.05 -21.35
C ILE A 159 -7.53 7.62 -21.93
N HIS A 160 -8.10 6.91 -22.89
CA HIS A 160 -9.34 7.33 -23.56
C HIS A 160 -10.34 6.18 -23.61
N GLY A 161 -11.60 6.53 -23.76
CA GLY A 161 -12.69 5.58 -23.78
C GLY A 161 -14.01 6.25 -24.15
N PRO A 162 -15.00 5.48 -24.62
CA PRO A 162 -16.32 6.00 -24.91
C PRO A 162 -17.04 6.43 -23.62
N GLU A 163 -18.11 7.20 -23.78
CA GLU A 163 -19.01 7.52 -22.68
C GLU A 163 -19.51 6.25 -21.96
N GLY A 164 -19.49 6.30 -20.62
CA GLY A 164 -19.88 5.18 -19.76
C GLY A 164 -18.78 4.14 -19.54
N LEU A 165 -17.62 4.23 -20.20
CA LEU A 165 -16.49 3.35 -19.92
C LEU A 165 -16.00 3.58 -18.48
N VAL A 166 -15.92 2.51 -17.70
CA VAL A 166 -15.39 2.56 -16.33
C VAL A 166 -14.01 1.93 -16.30
N VAL A 167 -13.06 2.60 -15.66
CA VAL A 167 -11.70 2.10 -15.44
C VAL A 167 -11.32 2.15 -13.96
N ASN A 168 -10.52 1.18 -13.52
CA ASN A 168 -9.92 1.20 -12.20
C ASN A 168 -8.64 2.06 -12.19
N LEU A 169 -8.58 3.02 -11.27
CA LEU A 169 -7.43 3.90 -11.08
C LEU A 169 -6.50 3.37 -9.98
N VAL A 170 -7.08 2.90 -8.88
CA VAL A 170 -6.37 2.35 -7.72
C VAL A 170 -7.17 1.18 -7.17
N GLU A 171 -6.51 0.08 -6.86
CA GLU A 171 -7.02 -1.01 -6.04
C GLU A 171 -5.94 -1.39 -5.05
N ASP A 172 -6.25 -1.37 -3.77
CA ASP A 172 -5.43 -1.95 -2.72
C ASP A 172 -6.31 -2.87 -1.86
N PRO A 173 -6.26 -4.20 -2.11
CA PRO A 173 -7.12 -5.13 -1.41
C PRO A 173 -6.77 -5.25 0.09
N VAL A 174 -5.54 -4.93 0.48
CA VAL A 174 -5.08 -5.00 1.88
C VAL A 174 -5.62 -3.81 2.67
N LEU A 175 -5.61 -2.62 2.08
CA LEU A 175 -6.18 -1.41 2.71
C LEU A 175 -7.69 -1.27 2.47
N GLY A 176 -8.28 -2.14 1.65
CA GLY A 176 -9.67 -2.03 1.24
C GLY A 176 -9.97 -0.77 0.41
N ILE A 177 -8.99 -0.25 -0.31
CA ILE A 177 -9.13 0.98 -1.10
C ILE A 177 -9.43 0.62 -2.55
N THR A 178 -10.50 1.17 -3.10
CA THR A 178 -10.77 1.07 -4.54
C THR A 178 -11.13 2.44 -5.08
N VAL A 179 -10.54 2.83 -6.20
CA VAL A 179 -10.88 4.06 -6.91
C VAL A 179 -11.20 3.74 -8.37
N ASN A 180 -12.43 4.02 -8.77
CA ASN A 180 -12.90 3.83 -10.14
C ASN A 180 -13.32 5.17 -10.75
N GLY A 181 -13.03 5.35 -12.04
CA GLY A 181 -13.45 6.51 -12.80
C GLY A 181 -14.31 6.10 -13.99
N GLU A 182 -15.42 6.80 -14.18
CA GLU A 182 -16.29 6.63 -15.34
C GLU A 182 -16.12 7.78 -16.31
N MET A 183 -15.97 7.44 -17.58
CA MET A 183 -15.70 8.39 -18.65
C MET A 183 -16.98 9.03 -19.20
N VAL A 184 -16.85 10.32 -19.54
CA VAL A 184 -17.83 11.10 -20.29
C VAL A 184 -17.14 11.76 -21.48
N GLU A 185 -17.86 11.90 -22.59
CA GLU A 185 -17.35 12.55 -23.79
C GLU A 185 -17.61 14.07 -23.78
N LYS A 186 -16.84 14.79 -24.60
CA LYS A 186 -17.09 16.22 -24.85
C LYS A 186 -18.33 16.38 -25.73
N PHE A 187 -19.36 17.04 -25.21
CA PHE A 187 -20.70 17.23 -25.78
C PHE A 187 -20.80 17.87 -27.20
N ASN A 188 -19.71 18.27 -27.85
CA ASN A 188 -19.74 19.15 -29.04
C ASN A 188 -18.91 18.69 -30.25
N TYR A 189 -18.62 17.40 -30.41
CA TYR A 189 -18.01 16.86 -31.64
C TYR A 189 -18.96 15.94 -32.41
N THR A 190 -20.20 16.37 -32.64
CA THR A 190 -20.99 15.89 -33.78
C THR A 190 -20.57 16.64 -35.04
N SER A 191 -19.30 16.52 -35.46
CA SER A 191 -18.89 16.94 -36.80
C SER A 191 -18.94 15.73 -37.72
N VAL A 192 -19.98 15.74 -38.56
CA VAL A 192 -20.09 15.08 -39.86
C VAL A 192 -18.77 14.46 -40.35
N GLY A 193 -18.71 13.12 -40.35
CA GLY A 193 -17.90 12.36 -41.31
C GLY A 193 -16.40 12.14 -41.03
N ILE A 194 -15.81 12.65 -39.94
CA ILE A 194 -14.39 12.34 -39.63
C ILE A 194 -14.28 11.85 -38.18
N LYS A 195 -14.07 10.55 -37.99
CA LYS A 195 -13.77 9.89 -36.71
C LYS A 195 -12.40 10.36 -36.16
N LYS A 196 -12.31 11.57 -35.62
CA LYS A 196 -11.26 11.91 -34.65
C LYS A 196 -11.74 11.40 -33.29
N GLN A 197 -10.89 10.67 -32.56
CA GLN A 197 -11.18 10.29 -31.17
C GLN A 197 -11.61 11.55 -30.39
N THR A 198 -12.79 11.51 -29.81
CA THR A 198 -13.29 12.56 -28.92
C THR A 198 -12.51 12.48 -27.61
N PRO A 199 -11.97 13.59 -27.09
CA PRO A 199 -11.38 13.60 -25.76
C PRO A 199 -12.44 13.18 -24.73
N SER A 200 -12.13 12.17 -23.93
CA SER A 200 -12.94 11.76 -22.78
C SER A 200 -12.44 12.46 -21.51
N PHE A 201 -13.26 12.48 -20.47
CA PHE A 201 -12.96 13.01 -19.14
C PHE A 201 -13.63 12.13 -18.08
N PHE A 202 -13.25 12.19 -16.80
CA PHE A 202 -14.05 11.50 -15.77
C PHE A 202 -15.29 12.32 -15.41
N GLY A 203 -16.46 11.72 -15.56
CA GLY A 203 -17.74 12.32 -15.15
C GLY A 203 -18.21 11.87 -13.77
N ARG A 204 -17.71 10.73 -13.29
CA ARG A 204 -17.90 10.26 -11.91
C ARG A 204 -16.62 9.60 -11.40
N ILE A 205 -16.34 9.79 -10.12
CA ILE A 205 -15.28 9.08 -9.40
C ILE A 205 -15.91 8.38 -8.20
N PHE A 206 -15.66 7.09 -8.07
CA PHE A 206 -16.07 6.29 -6.93
C PHE A 206 -14.84 5.89 -6.13
N ILE A 207 -14.93 6.05 -4.80
CA ILE A 207 -13.90 5.67 -3.83
C ILE A 207 -14.54 4.73 -2.81
N ARG A 208 -14.01 3.52 -2.67
CA ARG A 208 -14.35 2.58 -1.60
C ARG A 208 -13.25 2.59 -0.55
N LEU A 209 -13.65 2.52 0.72
CA LEU A 209 -12.79 2.49 1.89
C LEU A 209 -13.31 1.40 2.84
N GLY A 210 -12.84 0.16 2.66
CA GLY A 210 -13.40 -1.00 3.34
C GLY A 210 -14.86 -1.25 2.92
N ASP A 211 -15.77 -1.13 3.88
CA ASP A 211 -17.21 -1.24 3.66
C ASP A 211 -17.87 0.10 3.32
N ASP A 212 -17.18 1.21 3.55
CA ASP A 212 -17.68 2.54 3.24
C ASP A 212 -17.38 2.94 1.78
N SER A 213 -18.16 3.89 1.26
CA SER A 213 -17.98 4.39 -0.10
C SER A 213 -18.34 5.86 -0.27
N ILE A 214 -17.71 6.48 -1.27
CA ILE A 214 -17.88 7.87 -1.64
C ILE A 214 -18.03 7.93 -3.16
N THR A 215 -19.18 8.41 -3.64
CA THR A 215 -19.41 8.68 -5.06
C THR A 215 -19.41 10.18 -5.30
N VAL A 216 -18.43 10.66 -6.07
CA VAL A 216 -18.31 12.04 -6.50
C VAL A 216 -18.87 12.18 -7.90
N SER A 217 -19.86 13.05 -8.03
CA SER A 217 -20.53 13.37 -9.30
C SER A 217 -20.77 14.87 -9.43
N ARG A 218 -21.31 15.27 -10.59
CA ARG A 218 -21.68 16.66 -10.88
C ARG A 218 -22.54 17.29 -9.79
N ASP A 219 -23.63 16.63 -9.43
CA ASP A 219 -24.70 17.23 -8.63
C ASP A 219 -24.55 16.94 -7.14
N SER A 220 -23.88 15.83 -6.80
CA SER A 220 -23.79 15.36 -5.42
C SER A 220 -22.51 14.60 -5.11
N ILE A 221 -22.16 14.64 -3.82
CA ILE A 221 -21.20 13.73 -3.19
C ILE A 221 -22.02 12.80 -2.31
N VAL A 222 -22.11 11.52 -2.66
CA VAL A 222 -22.91 10.52 -1.95
C VAL A 222 -21.96 9.67 -1.11
N ILE A 223 -22.25 9.51 0.19
CA ILE A 223 -21.50 8.64 1.10
C ILE A 223 -22.40 7.45 1.42
N ASN A 224 -21.90 6.22 1.29
CA ASN A 224 -22.60 4.98 1.64
C ASN A 224 -24.00 4.83 1.02
N GLU A 225 -24.20 5.36 -0.19
CA GLU A 225 -25.51 5.39 -0.85
C GLU A 225 -26.60 6.18 -0.08
N GLU A 226 -26.20 6.93 0.96
CA GLU A 226 -27.09 7.77 1.77
C GLU A 226 -27.29 9.19 1.18
N LEU A 227 -27.99 10.06 1.90
CA LEU A 227 -28.35 11.40 1.44
C LEU A 227 -27.13 12.22 0.96
N PRO A 228 -27.24 12.90 -0.20
CA PRO A 228 -26.11 13.55 -0.84
C PRO A 228 -25.61 14.78 -0.06
N LEU A 229 -24.30 14.82 0.19
CA LEU A 229 -23.60 16.04 0.57
C LEU A 229 -23.56 16.99 -0.62
N LYS A 230 -23.91 18.25 -0.38
CA LYS A 230 -23.88 19.29 -1.41
C LYS A 230 -22.55 20.05 -1.36
N TRP A 231 -21.99 20.31 -2.54
CA TRP A 231 -20.70 21.00 -2.74
C TRP A 231 -20.54 22.34 -1.99
N TYR A 232 -21.63 23.05 -1.66
CA TYR A 232 -21.59 24.43 -1.15
C TYR A 232 -21.43 24.59 0.37
N ARG A 233 -21.47 23.51 1.16
CA ARG A 233 -21.42 23.60 2.64
C ARG A 233 -20.06 23.29 3.26
N ASN A 234 -19.03 23.02 2.46
CA ASN A 234 -17.72 22.54 2.90
C ASN A 234 -17.78 21.50 4.06
N PRO A 235 -18.63 20.46 3.98
CA PRO A 235 -18.74 19.48 5.05
C PRO A 235 -17.43 18.74 5.29
N ALA A 236 -17.19 18.37 6.55
CA ALA A 236 -16.19 17.40 6.96
C ALA A 236 -16.92 16.23 7.62
N VAL A 237 -16.72 15.02 7.09
CA VAL A 237 -17.40 13.80 7.55
C VAL A 237 -16.36 12.72 7.76
N GLN A 238 -16.52 11.94 8.83
CA GLN A 238 -15.74 10.74 9.07
C GLN A 238 -16.37 9.57 8.31
N VAL A 239 -15.59 8.89 7.48
CA VAL A 239 -16.01 7.74 6.66
C VAL A 239 -15.04 6.62 6.95
N GLY A 240 -15.48 5.64 7.73
CA GLY A 240 -14.60 4.65 8.35
C GLY A 240 -13.48 5.31 9.16
N THR A 241 -12.24 4.93 8.89
CA THR A 241 -11.05 5.53 9.50
C THR A 241 -10.59 6.82 8.81
N CYS A 242 -11.13 7.13 7.63
CA CYS A 242 -10.70 8.29 6.84
C CYS A 242 -11.60 9.51 7.05
N LYS A 243 -11.00 10.69 6.92
CA LYS A 243 -11.70 11.98 6.96
C LYS A 243 -11.96 12.48 5.54
N VAL A 244 -13.21 12.78 5.22
CA VAL A 244 -13.64 13.34 3.94
C VAL A 244 -14.01 14.80 4.14
N MET A 245 -13.40 15.69 3.35
CA MET A 245 -13.62 17.14 3.41
C MET A 245 -13.92 17.70 2.03
N VAL A 246 -14.96 18.51 1.94
CA VAL A 246 -15.23 19.31 0.74
C VAL A 246 -14.66 20.70 0.95
N ASN A 247 -13.77 21.12 0.05
CA ASN A 247 -13.11 22.42 0.11
C ASN A 247 -13.45 23.28 -1.11
N ASN A 248 -13.75 24.55 -0.85
CA ASN A 248 -13.91 25.61 -1.86
C ASN A 248 -14.87 25.26 -3.00
N ARG A 249 -15.90 24.41 -2.73
CA ARG A 249 -16.85 23.90 -3.73
C ARG A 249 -16.21 23.16 -4.92
N LYS A 250 -14.93 22.82 -4.82
CA LYS A 250 -14.11 22.35 -5.95
C LYS A 250 -13.34 21.08 -5.66
N VAL A 251 -13.09 20.73 -4.40
CA VAL A 251 -12.22 19.61 -4.08
C VAL A 251 -12.88 18.74 -3.02
N VAL A 252 -13.00 17.45 -3.30
CA VAL A 252 -13.20 16.44 -2.26
C VAL A 252 -11.82 15.93 -1.87
N LYS A 253 -11.45 16.12 -0.61
CA LYS A 253 -10.20 15.62 -0.03
C LYS A 253 -10.54 14.46 0.90
N VAL A 254 -9.90 13.32 0.68
CA VAL A 254 -9.98 12.14 1.55
C VAL A 254 -8.61 11.96 2.19
N SER A 255 -8.56 11.85 3.52
CA SER A 255 -7.34 11.67 4.29
C SER A 255 -7.49 10.50 5.26
N CYS A 256 -6.71 9.45 5.07
CA CYS A 256 -6.73 8.24 5.89
C CYS A 256 -5.56 8.21 6.89
N PRO A 257 -5.65 7.45 8.00
CA PRO A 257 -4.61 7.41 9.03
C PRO A 257 -3.26 6.88 8.51
N ASP A 258 -3.28 6.00 7.51
CA ASP A 258 -2.09 5.40 6.88
C ASP A 258 -1.37 6.38 5.91
N GLY A 259 -1.56 7.68 6.08
CA GLY A 259 -0.99 8.72 5.22
C GLY A 259 -1.59 8.81 3.82
N VAL A 260 -2.48 7.88 3.43
CA VAL A 260 -3.14 7.91 2.11
C VAL A 260 -4.02 9.15 2.01
N GLU A 261 -3.67 10.02 1.06
CA GLU A 261 -4.42 11.23 0.74
C GLU A 261 -4.90 11.15 -0.71
N MET A 262 -6.19 11.35 -0.94
CA MET A 262 -6.78 11.41 -2.27
C MET A 262 -7.53 12.73 -2.45
N LYS A 263 -7.49 13.29 -3.66
CA LYS A 263 -8.27 14.48 -4.00
C LYS A 263 -8.98 14.28 -5.32
N VAL A 264 -10.26 14.65 -5.34
CA VAL A 264 -11.07 14.73 -6.55
C VAL A 264 -11.38 16.19 -6.81
N TYR A 265 -10.82 16.75 -7.88
CA TYR A 265 -11.02 18.13 -8.27
C TYR A 265 -12.15 18.23 -9.28
N ARG A 266 -13.16 19.04 -8.98
CA ARG A 266 -14.27 19.37 -9.86
C ARG A 266 -13.88 20.53 -10.77
N HIS A 267 -14.06 20.31 -12.06
CA HIS A 267 -13.96 21.33 -13.10
C HIS A 267 -15.37 21.62 -13.66
N PRO A 268 -16.04 22.67 -13.13
CA PRO A 268 -17.38 23.03 -13.59
C PRO A 268 -17.37 23.49 -15.05
N ILE A 269 -18.47 23.26 -15.76
CA ILE A 269 -18.67 23.61 -17.18
C ILE A 269 -18.07 24.98 -17.54
N HIS A 270 -17.20 24.98 -18.54
CA HIS A 270 -16.78 26.16 -19.29
C HIS A 270 -16.64 25.76 -20.77
N ASN A 271 -17.12 26.57 -21.72
CA ASN A 271 -16.92 26.37 -23.17
C ASN A 271 -17.26 24.97 -23.73
N GLY A 272 -18.38 24.37 -23.32
CA GLY A 272 -18.91 23.12 -23.91
C GLY A 272 -18.25 21.82 -23.44
N PHE A 273 -17.55 21.83 -22.30
CA PHE A 273 -17.13 20.62 -21.57
C PHE A 273 -18.17 20.25 -20.52
N SER A 274 -18.52 18.97 -20.40
CA SER A 274 -19.28 18.44 -19.26
C SER A 274 -18.49 18.69 -17.96
N ASP A 275 -19.20 18.78 -16.82
CA ASP A 275 -18.56 18.74 -15.51
C ASP A 275 -17.67 17.50 -15.46
N HIS A 276 -16.38 17.70 -15.21
CA HIS A 276 -15.43 16.61 -15.13
C HIS A 276 -14.59 16.70 -13.87
N PHE A 277 -13.94 15.59 -13.59
CA PHE A 277 -13.19 15.36 -12.39
C PHE A 277 -11.75 14.98 -12.74
N ASP A 278 -10.82 15.59 -12.02
CA ASP A 278 -9.44 15.18 -12.01
C ASP A 278 -9.20 14.41 -10.70
N PHE A 279 -8.51 13.28 -10.79
CA PHE A 279 -8.11 12.49 -9.64
C PHE A 279 -6.64 12.74 -9.31
N TYR A 280 -6.35 12.94 -8.03
CA TYR A 280 -5.00 13.15 -7.52
C TYR A 280 -4.78 12.21 -6.35
N LEU A 281 -3.70 11.47 -6.43
CA LEU A 281 -3.15 10.71 -5.33
C LEU A 281 -2.06 11.54 -4.66
N GLY A 282 -2.14 11.71 -3.35
CA GLY A 282 -1.24 12.54 -2.55
C GLY A 282 0.18 11.99 -2.48
N LYS A 283 1.11 12.84 -2.04
CA LYS A 283 2.46 12.42 -1.67
C LYS A 283 2.45 11.87 -0.25
N GLY A 284 3.16 10.77 -0.01
CA GLY A 284 3.39 10.28 1.36
C GLY A 284 2.24 9.48 1.99
N GLY A 285 1.57 8.63 1.20
CA GLY A 285 0.62 7.63 1.71
C GLY A 285 1.09 6.21 1.50
N MET A 286 0.69 5.29 2.37
CA MET A 286 1.33 4.00 2.53
C MET A 286 0.52 2.89 1.86
N PHE A 287 0.72 2.66 0.56
CA PHE A 287 0.04 1.56 -0.15
C PHE A 287 0.72 0.22 0.14
N SER A 288 -0.06 -0.87 0.10
CA SER A 288 0.47 -2.23 0.18
C SER A 288 1.21 -2.64 -1.09
N THR A 289 2.00 -3.72 -1.01
CA THR A 289 2.63 -4.34 -2.19
C THR A 289 1.62 -5.00 -3.14
N SER A 290 0.36 -5.17 -2.73
CA SER A 290 -0.72 -5.68 -3.58
C SER A 290 -1.45 -4.57 -4.34
N VAL A 291 -1.03 -3.31 -4.19
CA VAL A 291 -1.64 -2.19 -4.89
C VAL A 291 -1.51 -2.34 -6.42
N ASN A 292 -2.63 -2.08 -7.11
CA ASN A 292 -2.76 -2.18 -8.56
C ASN A 292 -3.71 -1.08 -9.08
N GLY A 293 -4.08 -1.14 -10.36
CA GLY A 293 -4.84 -0.10 -11.06
C GLY A 293 -3.95 0.76 -11.96
N ILE A 294 -4.57 1.59 -12.81
CA ILE A 294 -3.85 2.41 -13.79
C ILE A 294 -2.82 3.35 -13.13
N ILE A 295 -3.13 3.89 -11.94
CA ILE A 295 -2.20 4.69 -11.13
C ILE A 295 -1.59 3.85 -10.01
N GLY A 296 -2.40 3.02 -9.34
CA GLY A 296 -1.98 2.31 -8.14
C GLY A 296 -0.79 1.37 -8.37
N GLN A 297 -0.71 0.68 -9.53
CA GLN A 297 0.43 -0.20 -9.84
C GLN A 297 1.78 0.52 -9.69
N PHE A 298 1.85 1.81 -10.07
CA PHE A 298 3.11 2.54 -10.06
C PHE A 298 3.59 2.87 -8.66
N GLN A 299 2.78 2.70 -7.61
CA GLN A 299 3.27 2.88 -6.24
C GLN A 299 4.34 1.84 -5.90
N ARG A 300 4.16 0.58 -6.31
CA ARG A 300 5.11 -0.51 -6.07
C ARG A 300 6.18 -0.71 -7.14
N ARG A 301 5.94 -0.24 -8.37
CA ARG A 301 6.86 -0.46 -9.49
C ARG A 301 8.10 0.42 -9.43
N GLN A 302 9.27 -0.16 -9.68
CA GLN A 302 10.53 0.56 -9.79
C GLN A 302 10.61 1.23 -11.16
N MET A 303 10.96 2.52 -11.15
CA MET A 303 11.06 3.32 -12.36
C MET A 303 12.43 3.98 -12.41
N THR A 304 13.20 3.67 -13.45
CA THR A 304 14.54 4.24 -13.64
C THR A 304 14.70 4.73 -15.07
N LEU A 305 15.15 5.96 -15.23
CA LEU A 305 15.50 6.51 -16.54
C LEU A 305 16.98 6.27 -16.79
N ASP A 306 17.34 5.57 -17.86
CA ASP A 306 18.73 5.44 -18.27
C ASP A 306 19.17 6.77 -18.93
N THR A 307 19.81 7.62 -18.14
CA THR A 307 20.31 8.92 -18.59
C THR A 307 21.42 8.81 -19.62
N SER A 308 22.17 7.70 -19.64
CA SER A 308 23.22 7.45 -20.64
C SER A 308 22.66 7.15 -22.02
N SER A 309 21.41 6.67 -22.09
CA SER A 309 20.69 6.42 -23.34
C SER A 309 20.08 7.67 -23.98
N ILE A 310 20.17 8.85 -23.35
CA ILE A 310 19.54 10.07 -23.85
C ILE A 310 20.12 10.46 -25.22
N ARG A 311 19.24 10.57 -26.22
CA ARG A 311 19.59 10.97 -27.59
C ARG A 311 18.65 12.06 -28.08
N VAL A 312 19.20 13.11 -28.69
CA VAL A 312 18.41 14.18 -29.33
C VAL A 312 18.15 13.80 -30.79
N THR A 313 16.87 13.76 -31.16
CA THR A 313 16.43 13.51 -32.54
C THR A 313 16.71 14.71 -33.45
N LYS A 314 16.66 14.51 -34.76
CA LYS A 314 16.80 15.58 -35.77
C LYS A 314 15.82 16.75 -35.58
N HIS A 315 14.70 16.53 -34.89
CA HIS A 315 13.69 17.54 -34.58
C HIS A 315 13.82 18.13 -33.17
N GLY A 316 14.96 17.94 -32.50
CA GLY A 316 15.23 18.49 -31.17
C GLY A 316 14.50 17.79 -30.02
N ARG A 317 13.82 16.64 -30.26
CA ARG A 317 13.20 15.86 -29.19
C ARG A 317 14.20 14.91 -28.55
N GLU A 318 14.28 14.92 -27.22
CA GLU A 318 15.04 13.92 -26.46
C GLU A 318 14.29 12.59 -26.42
N LYS A 319 15.01 11.49 -26.62
CA LYS A 319 14.57 10.10 -26.44
C LYS A 319 15.49 9.39 -25.47
N ALA A 320 14.96 8.46 -24.68
CA ALA A 320 15.71 7.67 -23.72
C ALA A 320 15.06 6.29 -23.52
N LEU A 321 15.73 5.40 -22.81
CA LEU A 321 15.20 4.16 -22.27
C LEU A 321 14.72 4.39 -20.85
N LEU A 322 13.48 3.97 -20.59
CA LEU A 322 12.87 3.88 -19.27
C LEU A 322 12.83 2.41 -18.88
N LEU A 323 13.35 2.08 -17.70
CA LEU A 323 13.25 0.77 -17.08
C LEU A 323 12.06 0.81 -16.10
N LEU A 324 11.04 0.00 -16.38
CA LEU A 324 9.92 -0.25 -15.46
C LEU A 324 9.99 -1.70 -14.99
N ASP A 325 10.38 -1.93 -13.73
CA ASP A 325 10.69 -3.26 -13.17
C ASP A 325 11.67 -4.09 -14.03
N GLY A 326 12.63 -3.41 -14.68
CA GLY A 326 13.61 -4.03 -15.57
C GLY A 326 13.16 -4.15 -17.03
N GLU A 327 11.90 -3.86 -17.36
CA GLU A 327 11.44 -3.81 -18.75
C GLU A 327 11.85 -2.51 -19.43
N GLU A 328 12.52 -2.62 -20.58
CA GLU A 328 12.98 -1.46 -21.36
C GLU A 328 11.87 -0.91 -22.25
N ILE A 329 11.53 0.36 -22.03
CA ILE A 329 10.54 1.10 -22.80
C ILE A 329 11.21 2.35 -23.38
N THR A 330 11.17 2.49 -24.70
CA THR A 330 11.62 3.73 -25.35
C THR A 330 10.64 4.86 -25.07
N VAL A 331 11.14 5.96 -24.50
CA VAL A 331 10.36 7.15 -24.16
C VAL A 331 10.91 8.39 -24.85
N SER A 332 10.07 9.39 -25.00
CA SER A 332 10.41 10.71 -25.54
C SER A 332 10.02 11.80 -24.55
N LYS A 333 10.86 12.81 -24.40
CA LYS A 333 10.58 13.95 -23.55
C LYS A 333 9.52 14.83 -24.20
N VAL A 334 8.47 15.12 -23.45
CA VAL A 334 7.34 15.95 -23.88
C VAL A 334 7.14 17.08 -22.90
N SER A 335 6.82 18.27 -23.42
CA SER A 335 6.45 19.41 -22.60
C SER A 335 4.96 19.71 -22.79
N ARG A 336 4.20 19.72 -21.69
CA ARG A 336 2.78 20.09 -21.68
C ARG A 336 2.56 21.30 -20.79
N ARG A 337 1.66 22.19 -21.21
CA ARG A 337 1.37 23.48 -20.55
C ARG A 337 0.93 23.34 -19.08
N ARG A 338 0.22 22.26 -18.72
CA ARG A 338 -0.35 22.07 -17.37
C ARG A 338 0.49 21.19 -16.44
N THR A 339 1.16 20.18 -16.97
CA THR A 339 1.88 19.16 -16.19
C THR A 339 3.40 19.32 -16.23
N GLY A 340 3.90 20.25 -17.06
CA GLY A 340 5.31 20.49 -17.26
C GLY A 340 5.93 19.44 -18.19
N THR A 341 7.18 19.09 -17.93
CA THR A 341 7.92 18.10 -18.72
C THR A 341 7.73 16.70 -18.15
N CYS A 342 7.48 15.72 -19.01
CA CYS A 342 7.40 14.30 -18.67
C CYS A 342 7.95 13.43 -19.81
N TRP A 343 8.21 12.16 -19.51
CA TRP A 343 8.61 11.14 -20.49
C TRP A 343 7.39 10.34 -20.93
N ALA A 344 7.11 10.34 -22.23
CA ALA A 344 5.97 9.66 -22.80
C ALA A 344 6.41 8.61 -23.82
N ASN A 345 5.69 7.50 -23.89
CA ASN A 345 5.80 6.55 -24.99
C ASN A 345 4.66 6.84 -25.98
N TYR A 346 5.01 7.08 -27.24
CA TYR A 346 4.02 7.39 -28.28
C TYR A 346 3.42 6.15 -28.95
N VAL A 347 3.96 4.97 -28.67
CA VAL A 347 3.42 3.69 -29.16
C VAL A 347 2.18 3.38 -28.33
N ARG A 348 1.05 3.13 -29.00
CA ARG A 348 -0.24 2.80 -28.35
C ARG A 348 -0.60 3.77 -27.20
N GLN A 349 -0.38 5.07 -27.41
CA GLN A 349 -0.71 6.13 -26.43
C GLN A 349 -0.01 6.01 -25.06
N GLY A 350 1.05 5.21 -24.96
CA GLY A 350 1.78 4.98 -23.71
C GLY A 350 1.21 3.87 -22.84
N LEU A 351 0.18 3.16 -23.31
CA LEU A 351 -0.45 2.04 -22.59
C LEU A 351 0.51 0.86 -22.39
N GLN A 352 1.62 0.77 -23.13
CA GLN A 352 2.69 -0.20 -22.89
C GLN A 352 3.37 0.00 -21.52
N MET A 353 3.24 1.17 -20.89
CA MET A 353 3.76 1.39 -19.55
C MET A 353 2.94 0.68 -18.46
N LEU A 354 1.71 0.25 -18.77
CA LEU A 354 0.89 -0.54 -17.85
C LEU A 354 1.43 -1.97 -17.78
N GLU A 355 1.40 -2.55 -16.58
CA GLU A 355 1.80 -3.93 -16.29
C GLU A 355 0.90 -4.96 -16.99
N MET A 356 -0.39 -4.63 -17.14
CA MET A 356 -1.38 -5.44 -17.85
C MET A 356 -1.95 -4.70 -19.06
N SER A 357 -2.66 -5.42 -19.93
CA SER A 357 -3.38 -4.77 -21.03
C SER A 357 -4.44 -3.82 -20.48
N TYR A 358 -4.67 -2.70 -21.19
CA TYR A 358 -5.62 -1.66 -20.75
C TYR A 358 -7.02 -2.22 -20.49
N GLU A 359 -7.43 -3.22 -21.27
CA GLU A 359 -8.73 -3.88 -21.17
C GLU A 359 -8.95 -4.57 -19.83
N GLN A 360 -7.89 -5.00 -19.14
CA GLN A 360 -8.00 -5.62 -17.83
C GLN A 360 -8.31 -4.61 -16.71
N TYR A 361 -8.10 -3.32 -16.95
CA TYR A 361 -8.49 -2.26 -16.03
C TYR A 361 -9.92 -1.76 -16.26
N ILE A 362 -10.60 -2.24 -17.31
CA ILE A 362 -11.99 -1.86 -17.63
C ILE A 362 -12.96 -2.67 -16.75
N LEU A 363 -13.94 -1.97 -16.17
CA LEU A 363 -14.93 -2.56 -15.27
C LEU A 363 -16.33 -2.52 -15.88
N PRO A 364 -17.23 -3.46 -15.48
CA PRO A 364 -18.59 -3.50 -15.99
C PRO A 364 -19.46 -2.35 -15.45
N ASN A 365 -19.14 -1.82 -14.26
CA ASN A 365 -19.80 -0.63 -13.71
C ASN A 365 -18.92 0.07 -12.65
N LEU A 366 -19.30 1.30 -12.29
CA LEU A 366 -18.56 2.18 -11.37
C LEU A 366 -18.30 1.57 -9.99
N TYR A 367 -19.19 0.70 -9.51
CA TYR A 367 -19.17 0.11 -8.17
C TYR A 367 -18.50 -1.26 -8.11
N SER A 368 -17.92 -1.72 -9.21
CA SER A 368 -17.28 -3.04 -9.27
C SER A 368 -16.00 -3.08 -8.43
N LYS A 369 -15.67 -4.27 -7.92
CA LYS A 369 -14.33 -4.58 -7.39
C LYS A 369 -13.52 -5.19 -8.54
N PRO A 370 -12.36 -4.62 -8.89
CA PRO A 370 -11.47 -5.26 -9.85
C PRO A 370 -10.96 -6.58 -9.28
N ASN A 371 -10.67 -7.53 -10.17
CA ASN A 371 -9.99 -8.77 -9.81
C ASN A 371 -8.74 -8.87 -10.68
N PHE A 372 -7.64 -8.36 -10.15
CA PHE A 372 -6.34 -8.46 -10.78
C PHE A 372 -5.73 -9.79 -10.31
N SER A 373 -5.80 -10.80 -11.17
CA SER A 373 -5.29 -12.14 -10.94
C SER A 373 -3.83 -12.29 -11.34
#